data_AF-A0A956MN65-F1
#
_entry.id   AF-A0A956MN65-F1
#
_cell.length_a   1.000
_cell.length_b   1.000
_cell.length_c   1.000
_cell.angle_alpha   90.00
_cell.angle_beta   90.00
_cell.angle_gamma   90.00
#
_symmetry.space_group_name_H-M   'P 1'
#
loop_
_entity.id
_entity.type
_entity.pdbx_description
1 polymer ?
#
loop_
_entity_poly.entity_id
_entity_poly.type
_entity_poly.pdbx_seq_one_letter_code
_entity_poly.pdbx_strand_id
1 'polypeptide(L)'
;MKDLPYQQISLFQPSLILGDRDESRPGETFAVAASKFLPANWLGNYAPVQASAIADAMLQVASQRQDSGVHIYSSAYIRKTGRAD
;
A
#
# COMPACT_ATOMS: atom_id res chain seq x y z
N MET A 1 -15.54 7.63 12.85
CA MET A 1 -14.39 6.81 13.32
C MET A 1 -14.32 6.67 14.84
N LYS A 2 -14.85 7.62 15.64
CA LYS A 2 -14.79 7.56 17.12
C LYS A 2 -15.71 6.50 17.78
N ASP A 3 -16.60 5.86 17.02
CA ASP A 3 -17.66 4.99 17.57
C ASP A 3 -17.58 3.51 17.12
N LEU A 4 -16.46 3.08 16.54
CA LEU A 4 -16.28 1.67 16.20
C LEU A 4 -15.78 0.89 17.44
N PRO A 5 -16.40 -0.25 17.80
CA PRO A 5 -16.09 -0.99 19.04
C PRO A 5 -14.84 -1.87 18.90
N TYR A 6 -13.82 -1.39 18.18
CA TYR A 6 -12.55 -2.11 18.04
C TYR A 6 -11.53 -1.53 19.00
N GLN A 7 -10.82 -2.41 19.72
CA GLN A 7 -9.70 -2.00 20.56
C GLN A 7 -8.63 -1.26 19.75
N GLN A 8 -8.46 -1.65 18.49
CA GLN A 8 -7.50 -1.05 17.58
C GLN A 8 -8.04 -1.00 16.15
N ILE A 9 -7.75 0.09 15.44
CA ILE A 9 -8.07 0.29 14.02
C ILE A 9 -6.81 0.71 13.28
N SER A 10 -6.37 -0.13 12.34
CA SER A 10 -5.22 0.14 11.49
C SER A 10 -5.68 0.54 10.10
N LEU A 11 -5.47 1.80 9.73
CA LEU A 11 -5.80 2.35 8.41
C LEU A 11 -4.56 2.37 7.52
N PHE A 12 -4.61 1.64 6.41
CA PHE A 12 -3.55 1.65 5.40
C PHE A 12 -3.95 2.59 4.26
N GLN A 13 -3.09 3.54 3.93
CA GLN A 13 -3.30 4.50 2.85
C GLN A 13 -2.25 4.28 1.73
N PRO A 14 -2.37 3.18 0.96
CA PRO A 14 -1.52 2.95 -0.19
C PRO A 14 -1.81 3.98 -1.29
N SER A 15 -0.82 4.21 -2.13
CA SER A 15 -0.92 5.03 -3.36
C SER A 15 -1.44 4.15 -4.51
N LEU A 16 -0.69 4.06 -5.62
CA LEU A 16 -1.03 3.20 -6.74
C LEU A 16 -0.71 1.73 -6.40
N ILE A 17 -1.71 0.85 -6.49
CA ILE A 17 -1.55 -0.59 -6.19
C ILE A 17 -1.16 -1.33 -7.46
N LEU A 18 -0.02 -2.02 -7.41
CA LEU A 18 0.47 -2.90 -8.48
C LEU A 18 0.28 -4.37 -8.11
N GLY A 19 0.00 -5.23 -9.09
CA GLY A 19 -0.13 -6.67 -8.89
C GLY A 19 -0.98 -7.30 -9.98
N ASP A 20 -0.93 -8.62 -10.08
CA ASP A 20 -1.77 -9.36 -11.03
C ASP A 20 -3.25 -9.22 -10.63
N ARG A 21 -4.06 -8.73 -11.56
CA ARG A 21 -5.52 -8.61 -11.43
C ARG A 21 -6.16 -9.43 -12.54
N ASP A 22 -7.20 -10.19 -12.20
CA ASP A 22 -8.00 -10.91 -13.21
C ASP A 22 -8.79 -9.97 -14.14
N GLU A 23 -8.90 -8.69 -13.78
CA GLU A 23 -9.56 -7.67 -14.59
C GLU A 23 -8.53 -6.92 -15.44
N SER A 24 -8.53 -7.20 -16.75
CA SER A 24 -7.67 -6.49 -17.72
C SER A 24 -8.17 -5.05 -17.92
N ARG A 25 -7.39 -4.08 -17.45
CA ARG A 25 -7.58 -2.64 -17.77
C ARG A 25 -6.62 -2.27 -18.91
N PRO A 26 -7.01 -2.40 -20.18
CA PRO A 26 -6.11 -2.16 -21.32
C PRO A 26 -5.52 -0.74 -21.38
N GLY A 27 -6.09 0.24 -20.66
CA GLY A 27 -5.49 1.57 -20.48
C GLY A 27 -4.28 1.61 -19.54
N GLU A 28 -4.12 0.64 -18.64
CA GLU A 28 -2.98 0.56 -17.71
C GLU A 28 -1.71 0.05 -18.37
N THR A 29 -1.78 -0.81 -19.40
CA THR A 29 -0.56 -1.34 -20.06
C THR A 29 0.27 -0.23 -20.69
N PHE A 30 -0.38 0.78 -21.30
CA PHE A 30 0.30 1.95 -21.87
C PHE A 30 0.86 2.89 -20.79
N ALA A 31 0.13 3.10 -19.70
CA ALA A 31 0.58 3.90 -18.56
C ALA A 31 1.74 3.24 -17.78
N VAL A 32 1.73 1.91 -17.67
CA VAL A 32 2.82 1.12 -17.08
C VAL A 32 4.07 1.15 -17.98
N ALA A 33 3.90 1.06 -19.29
CA ALA A 33 5.02 1.22 -20.23
C ALA A 33 5.60 2.64 -20.19
N ALA A 34 4.75 3.67 -20.16
CA ALA A 34 5.18 5.07 -20.07
C ALA A 34 5.85 5.40 -18.72
N SER A 35 5.36 4.84 -17.61
CA SER A 35 5.93 5.09 -16.28
C SER A 35 7.28 4.41 -16.05
N LYS A 36 7.63 3.34 -16.79
CA LYS A 36 9.00 2.78 -16.80
C LYS A 36 10.07 3.75 -17.32
N PHE A 37 9.69 4.75 -18.11
CA PHE A 37 10.57 5.81 -18.59
C PHE A 37 10.59 7.04 -17.68
N LEU A 38 9.72 7.08 -16.66
CA LEU A 38 9.69 8.17 -15.69
C LEU A 38 10.59 7.82 -14.50
N PRO A 39 11.46 8.73 -14.06
CA PRO A 39 12.38 8.42 -12.98
C PRO A 39 11.61 8.26 -11.67
N ALA A 40 11.88 7.17 -10.94
CA ALA A 40 11.14 6.75 -9.75
C ALA A 40 11.09 7.81 -8.63
N ASN A 41 12.03 8.76 -8.65
CA ASN A 41 12.12 9.90 -7.74
C ASN A 41 11.05 10.98 -7.98
N TRP A 42 10.39 11.02 -9.15
CA TRP A 42 9.32 11.99 -9.43
C TRP A 42 7.98 11.60 -8.79
N LEU A 43 7.76 10.30 -8.55
CA LEU A 43 6.48 9.81 -8.06
C LEU A 43 6.28 10.04 -6.56
N GLY A 44 7.34 10.23 -5.77
CA GLY A 44 7.25 10.62 -4.35
C GLY A 44 6.25 9.77 -3.53
N ASN A 45 5.21 10.40 -2.99
CA ASN A 45 4.12 9.74 -2.25
C ASN A 45 3.14 8.96 -3.13
N TYR A 46 3.15 9.19 -4.45
CA TYR A 46 2.40 8.44 -5.45
C TYR A 46 3.18 7.24 -6.03
N ALA A 47 4.40 7.00 -5.54
CA ALA A 47 5.19 5.85 -5.97
C ALA A 47 4.36 4.56 -5.79
N PRO A 48 4.32 3.69 -6.81
CA PRO A 48 3.49 2.50 -6.76
C PRO A 48 3.93 1.53 -5.65
N VAL A 49 2.98 0.76 -5.12
CA VAL A 49 3.19 -0.25 -4.08
C VAL A 49 2.59 -1.57 -4.55
N GLN A 50 3.35 -2.66 -4.44
CA GLN A 50 2.88 -4.00 -4.78
C GLN A 50 1.81 -4.48 -3.79
N ALA A 51 0.78 -5.18 -4.28
CA ALA A 51 -0.29 -5.73 -3.47
C ALA A 51 0.24 -6.74 -2.43
N SER A 52 1.24 -7.53 -2.81
CA SER A 52 1.99 -8.41 -1.90
C SER A 52 2.63 -7.64 -0.75
N ALA A 53 3.27 -6.50 -1.04
CA ALA A 53 3.86 -5.64 -0.01
C ALA A 53 2.82 -5.02 0.93
N ILE A 54 1.63 -4.66 0.41
CA ILE A 54 0.53 -4.18 1.27
C ILE A 54 0.09 -5.31 2.22
N ALA A 55 -0.14 -6.51 1.71
CA ALA A 55 -0.56 -7.66 2.50
C ALA A 55 0.48 -8.02 3.57
N ASP A 56 1.76 -8.06 3.20
CA ASP A 56 2.85 -8.32 4.14
C ASP A 56 2.93 -7.25 5.23
N ALA A 57 2.81 -5.96 4.89
CA ALA A 57 2.77 -4.89 5.88
C ALA A 57 1.57 -5.01 6.82
N MET A 58 0.40 -5.40 6.31
CA MET A 58 -0.79 -5.65 7.13
C MET A 58 -0.58 -6.81 8.11
N LEU A 59 0.03 -7.91 7.67
CA LEU A 59 0.36 -9.06 8.52
C LEU A 59 1.35 -8.69 9.62
N GLN A 60 2.39 -7.93 9.27
CA GLN A 60 3.38 -7.46 10.23
C GLN A 60 2.75 -6.54 11.29
N VAL A 61 1.89 -5.59 10.88
CA VAL A 61 1.17 -4.70 11.80
C VAL A 61 0.22 -5.49 12.71
N ALA A 62 -0.53 -6.44 12.15
CA ALA A 62 -1.45 -7.27 12.94
C ALA A 62 -0.74 -8.18 13.95
N SER A 63 0.50 -8.59 13.63
CA SER A 63 1.31 -9.45 14.50
C SER A 63 2.03 -8.69 15.62
N GLN A 64 2.11 -7.35 15.52
CA GLN A 64 2.76 -6.51 16.52
C GLN A 64 1.77 -6.12 17.62
N ARG A 65 2.24 -6.12 18.86
CA ARG A 65 1.48 -5.52 19.96
C ARG A 65 1.52 -4.00 19.78
N GLN A 66 0.38 -3.42 19.47
CA GLN A 66 0.23 -1.98 19.30
C GLN A 66 -0.74 -1.43 20.33
N ASP A 67 -0.57 -0.14 20.63
CA ASP A 67 -1.46 0.55 21.56
C ASP A 67 -2.88 0.63 21.00
N SER A 68 -3.86 0.61 21.90
CA SER A 68 -5.26 0.76 21.54
C SER A 68 -5.51 2.08 20.79
N GLY A 69 -6.47 2.09 19.86
CA GLY A 69 -6.86 3.28 19.11
C GLY A 69 -6.62 3.19 17.60
N VAL A 70 -6.58 4.36 16.94
CA VAL A 70 -6.52 4.46 15.48
C VAL A 70 -5.09 4.75 15.04
N HIS A 71 -4.54 3.91 14.17
CA HIS A 71 -3.21 4.05 13.58
C HIS A 71 -3.32 4.22 12.07
N ILE A 72 -2.55 5.13 11.50
CA ILE A 72 -2.56 5.43 10.06
C ILE A 72 -1.18 5.12 9.48
N TYR A 73 -1.15 4.22 8.49
CA TYR A 73 0.06 3.79 7.80
C TYR A 73 0.09 4.36 6.38
N SER A 74 1.05 5.24 6.13
CA SER A 74 1.21 5.87 4.82
C SER A 74 1.78 4.89 3.78
N SER A 75 1.58 5.20 2.49
CA SER A 75 2.22 4.46 1.39
C SER A 75 3.74 4.29 1.58
N ALA A 76 4.44 5.31 2.07
CA ALA A 76 5.88 5.22 2.36
C ALA A 76 6.21 4.21 3.48
N TYR A 77 5.37 4.14 4.53
CA TYR A 77 5.51 3.14 5.58
C TYR A 77 5.30 1.73 5.04
N ILE A 78 4.25 1.54 4.23
CA ILE A 78 3.92 0.25 3.62
C ILE A 78 5.10 -0.23 2.75
N ARG A 79 5.62 0.64 1.88
CA ARG A 79 6.76 0.32 1.01
C ARG A 79 8.05 0.01 1.79
N LYS A 80 8.24 0.64 2.95
CA LYS A 80 9.41 0.39 3.80
C LYS A 80 9.29 -0.94 4.56
N THR A 81 8.08 -1.31 4.96
CA THR A 81 7.82 -2.41 5.89
C THR A 81 7.49 -3.71 5.16
N GLY A 82 6.64 -3.62 4.14
CA GLY A 82 6.18 -4.74 3.34
C GLY A 82 7.17 -5.16 2.27
N ARG A 83 7.29 -6.48 2.06
CA ARG A 83 8.11 -7.06 0.99
C ARG A 83 7.28 -7.31 -0.26
N ALA A 84 7.83 -6.91 -1.40
CA ALA A 84 7.29 -7.25 -2.71
C ALA A 84 8.00 -8.50 -3.21
N ASP A 85 7.25 -9.57 -3.44
CA ASP A 85 7.69 -10.75 -4.20
C ASP A 85 7.76 -10.46 -5.71
#